data_AF-A0A7X7QCB2-F1
#
_entry.id   AF-A0A7X7QCB2-F1
#
_cell.length_a   1.000
_cell.length_b   1.000
_cell.length_c   1.000
_cell.angle_alpha   90.00
_cell.angle_beta   90.00
_cell.angle_gamma   90.00
#
_symmetry.space_group_name_H-M   'P 1'
#
loop_
_entity.id
_entity.type
_entity.pdbx_description
1 polymer ?
#
loop_
_entity_poly.entity_id
_entity_poly.type
_entity_poly.pdbx_seq_one_letter_code
_entity_poly.pdbx_strand_id
1 'polypeptide(L)'
;MPLVNGSDVLRFAQEGRFAVGAFNGDNMEMVQAIVRAADEERAPVIVQVSPQTVAYAGLAVIATMVHAVADEVDIPVVLHLDHSKTLAQNVACLREGFTSLMVDGSGLPFEENVALTAQVAATGHAVGVPVEGELGRVLRKGATATEVAAALTDPVQASDYVQRTDCDALAIAVGSVHAMTGQEAELDVERVRAVAARVSVPLVLHGSSGVKEDSIRAAIECGICKVNVSTVLRQVFVGQIRETIAEHPDEIDYRALFAPARDSVKERVREKLRAFGASGRITSSGQFRTLRTRWPSAAPR
;
A
#
# COMPACT_ATOMS: atom_id res chain seq x y z
N MET A 1 0.81 -12.52 15.90
CA MET A 1 -0.64 -12.30 16.06
C MET A 1 -1.33 -12.65 14.75
N PRO A 2 -2.62 -13.04 14.75
CA PRO A 2 -3.35 -13.15 13.49
C PRO A 2 -3.31 -11.81 12.75
N LEU A 3 -3.22 -11.90 11.42
CA LEU A 3 -3.38 -10.74 10.54
C LEU A 3 -4.69 -10.01 10.87
N VAL A 4 -4.68 -8.69 10.73
CA VAL A 4 -5.85 -7.84 11.00
C VAL A 4 -6.59 -7.48 9.72
N ASN A 5 -7.84 -7.06 9.87
CA ASN A 5 -8.65 -6.56 8.77
C ASN A 5 -8.07 -5.24 8.21
N GLY A 6 -7.94 -5.15 6.88
CA GLY A 6 -7.42 -3.94 6.22
C GLY A 6 -8.21 -2.67 6.53
N SER A 7 -9.54 -2.75 6.67
CA SER A 7 -10.40 -1.58 6.90
C SER A 7 -10.17 -0.94 8.27
N ASP A 8 -9.83 -1.73 9.29
CA ASP A 8 -9.53 -1.20 10.62
C ASP A 8 -8.27 -0.34 10.60
N VAL A 9 -7.24 -0.81 9.89
CA VAL A 9 -5.96 -0.11 9.76
C VAL A 9 -6.11 1.17 8.92
N LEU A 10 -6.88 1.12 7.82
CA LEU A 10 -7.08 2.29 6.95
C LEU A 10 -8.00 3.35 7.58
N ARG A 11 -9.04 2.95 8.32
CA ARG A 11 -9.87 3.91 9.09
C ARG A 11 -9.06 4.59 10.18
N PHE A 12 -8.23 3.85 10.90
CA PHE A 12 -7.33 4.41 11.90
C PHE A 12 -6.36 5.44 11.28
N ALA A 13 -5.86 5.17 10.07
CA ALA A 13 -5.04 6.10 9.31
C ALA A 13 -5.81 7.38 8.92
N GLN A 14 -7.03 7.21 8.42
CA GLN A 14 -7.93 8.30 8.02
C GLN A 14 -8.26 9.23 9.20
N GLU A 15 -8.67 8.67 10.34
CA GLU A 15 -8.93 9.42 11.58
C GLU A 15 -7.66 10.12 12.10
N GLY A 16 -6.51 9.45 11.98
CA GLY A 16 -5.23 9.91 12.50
C GLY A 16 -4.46 10.86 11.59
N ARG A 17 -4.98 11.14 10.39
CA ARG A 17 -4.34 11.93 9.32
C ARG A 17 -2.90 11.52 9.07
N PHE A 18 -2.70 10.23 8.84
CA PHE A 18 -1.42 9.65 8.42
C PHE A 18 -1.69 8.60 7.34
N ALA A 19 -0.64 8.07 6.70
CA ALA A 19 -0.80 6.96 5.79
C ALA A 19 -0.08 5.70 6.26
N VAL A 20 -0.72 4.55 6.04
CA VAL A 20 -0.14 3.24 6.25
C VAL A 20 0.74 2.91 5.04
N GLY A 21 1.98 2.50 5.30
CA GLY A 21 2.87 2.03 4.25
C GLY A 21 2.44 0.65 3.76
N ALA A 22 2.20 0.53 2.45
CA ALA A 22 1.93 -0.73 1.80
C ALA A 22 3.13 -1.13 0.94
N PHE A 23 3.87 -2.14 1.40
CA PHE A 23 5.16 -2.51 0.83
C PHE A 23 5.07 -3.88 0.16
N ASN A 24 5.59 -4.02 -1.08
CA ASN A 24 5.56 -5.30 -1.76
C ASN A 24 6.52 -6.31 -1.12
N GLY A 25 5.96 -7.40 -0.59
CA GLY A 25 6.71 -8.54 -0.04
C GLY A 25 6.95 -9.58 -1.13
N ASP A 26 8.09 -9.50 -1.82
CA ASP A 26 8.35 -10.34 -3.00
C ASP A 26 8.97 -11.71 -2.68
N ASN A 27 9.60 -11.85 -1.51
CA ASN A 27 10.25 -13.07 -1.02
C ASN A 27 10.35 -13.01 0.53
N MET A 28 11.00 -14.02 1.13
CA MET A 28 11.17 -14.10 2.59
C MET A 28 11.86 -12.86 3.18
N GLU A 29 12.98 -12.43 2.60
CA GLU A 29 13.76 -11.29 3.09
C GLU A 29 12.94 -10.00 3.08
N MET A 30 12.21 -9.73 2.01
CA MET A 30 11.37 -8.54 1.90
C MET A 30 10.26 -8.54 2.95
N VAL A 31 9.58 -9.68 3.15
CA VAL A 31 8.55 -9.84 4.18
C VAL A 31 9.13 -9.60 5.57
N GLN A 32 10.27 -10.22 5.90
CA GLN A 32 10.97 -10.02 7.17
C GLN A 32 11.36 -8.55 7.37
N ALA A 33 11.94 -7.90 6.35
CA ALA A 33 12.35 -6.50 6.42
C ALA A 33 11.17 -5.58 6.69
N ILE A 34 10.05 -5.77 6.00
CA ILE A 34 8.85 -4.94 6.12
C ILE A 34 8.24 -5.06 7.52
N VAL A 35 7.98 -6.28 7.98
CA VAL A 35 7.31 -6.51 9.27
C VAL A 35 8.20 -6.08 10.44
N ARG A 36 9.48 -6.43 10.42
CA ARG A 36 10.42 -6.06 11.50
C ARG A 36 10.68 -4.55 11.56
N ALA A 37 10.78 -3.87 10.41
CA ALA A 37 10.85 -2.42 10.37
C ALA A 37 9.62 -1.78 11.02
N ALA A 38 8.43 -2.27 10.69
CA ALA A 38 7.18 -1.74 11.24
C ALA A 38 7.07 -1.99 12.75
N ASP A 39 7.52 -3.15 13.24
CA ASP A 39 7.54 -3.45 14.67
C ASP A 39 8.52 -2.56 15.43
N GLU A 40 9.74 -2.38 14.93
CA GLU A 40 10.73 -1.45 15.50
C GLU A 40 10.19 -0.01 15.57
N GLU A 41 9.40 0.40 14.58
CA GLU A 41 8.77 1.73 14.51
C GLU A 41 7.44 1.81 15.26
N ARG A 42 6.91 0.70 15.79
CA ARG A 42 5.55 0.60 16.36
C ARG A 42 4.50 1.21 15.43
N ALA A 43 4.51 0.78 14.18
CA ALA A 43 3.62 1.25 13.11
C ALA A 43 2.72 0.10 12.60
N PRO A 44 1.46 0.37 12.20
CA PRO A 44 0.71 -0.59 11.40
C PRO A 44 1.33 -0.70 10.00
N VAL A 45 1.23 -1.87 9.37
CA VAL A 45 1.82 -2.11 8.05
C VAL A 45 0.95 -3.01 7.17
N ILE A 46 1.01 -2.75 5.86
CA ILE A 46 0.43 -3.61 4.83
C ILE A 46 1.57 -4.30 4.08
N VAL A 47 1.60 -5.62 4.12
CA VAL A 47 2.43 -6.44 3.22
C VAL A 47 1.58 -6.77 2.01
N GLN A 48 1.97 -6.26 0.84
CA GLN A 48 1.19 -6.44 -0.39
C GLN A 48 1.87 -7.39 -1.37
N VAL A 49 1.07 -8.23 -2.03
CA VAL A 49 1.54 -9.28 -2.94
C VAL A 49 0.89 -9.08 -4.30
N SER A 50 1.70 -8.98 -5.35
CA SER A 50 1.23 -8.78 -6.73
C SER A 50 0.99 -10.12 -7.45
N PRO A 51 0.23 -10.15 -8.58
CA PRO A 51 0.14 -11.32 -9.44
C PRO A 51 1.50 -11.86 -9.90
N GLN A 52 2.47 -10.97 -10.14
CA GLN A 52 3.84 -11.36 -10.50
C GLN A 52 4.54 -12.07 -9.33
N THR A 53 4.37 -11.56 -8.12
CA THR A 53 4.88 -12.20 -6.90
C THR A 53 4.22 -13.57 -6.69
N VAL A 54 2.91 -13.68 -6.90
CA VAL A 54 2.19 -14.96 -6.83
C VAL A 54 2.72 -15.95 -7.87
N ALA A 55 2.98 -15.50 -9.10
CA ALA A 55 3.54 -16.35 -10.15
C ALA A 55 4.99 -16.78 -9.86
N TYR A 56 5.76 -15.94 -9.17
CA TYR A 56 7.15 -16.21 -8.80
C TYR A 56 7.27 -17.16 -7.59
N ALA A 57 6.61 -16.82 -6.48
CA ALA A 57 6.75 -17.52 -5.20
C ALA A 57 5.73 -18.65 -5.01
N GLY A 58 4.60 -18.61 -5.73
CA GLY A 58 3.43 -19.45 -5.45
C GLY A 58 2.54 -18.82 -4.36
N LEU A 59 1.23 -18.84 -4.57
CA LEU A 59 0.26 -18.15 -3.70
C LEU A 59 0.31 -18.63 -2.24
N ALA A 60 0.20 -19.94 -2.01
CA ALA A 60 0.19 -20.51 -0.67
C ALA A 60 1.52 -20.26 0.06
N VAL A 61 2.64 -20.31 -0.67
CA VAL A 61 3.98 -20.09 -0.11
C VAL A 61 4.13 -18.65 0.38
N ILE A 62 3.83 -17.65 -0.47
CA ILE A 62 3.98 -16.25 -0.08
C ILE A 62 3.00 -15.85 1.02
N ALA A 63 1.76 -16.34 0.98
CA ALA A 63 0.80 -16.13 2.05
C ALA A 63 1.31 -16.69 3.38
N THR A 64 1.79 -17.95 3.37
CA THR A 64 2.34 -18.60 4.56
C THR A 64 3.55 -17.85 5.11
N MET A 65 4.44 -17.33 4.26
CA MET A 65 5.57 -16.51 4.71
C MET A 65 5.10 -15.25 5.44
N VAL A 66 4.09 -14.55 4.92
CA VAL A 66 3.55 -13.35 5.57
C VAL A 66 2.89 -13.70 6.90
N HIS A 67 2.09 -14.76 6.96
CA HIS A 67 1.50 -15.25 8.20
C HIS A 67 2.56 -15.57 9.26
N ALA A 68 3.58 -16.36 8.88
CA ALA A 68 4.64 -16.78 9.80
C ALA A 68 5.40 -15.59 10.39
N VAL A 69 5.74 -14.59 9.57
CA VAL A 69 6.47 -13.40 10.05
C VAL A 69 5.55 -12.46 10.84
N ALA A 70 4.28 -12.33 10.47
CA ALA A 70 3.31 -11.55 11.25
C ALA A 70 3.06 -12.17 12.63
N ASP A 71 3.25 -13.48 12.78
CA ASP A 71 3.14 -14.16 14.07
C ASP A 71 4.26 -13.83 15.05
N GLU A 72 5.40 -13.33 14.58
CA GLU A 72 6.53 -12.90 15.40
C GLU A 72 6.29 -11.55 16.11
N VAL A 73 5.27 -10.78 15.72
CA VAL A 73 5.04 -9.40 16.19
C VAL A 73 3.63 -9.20 16.77
N ASP A 74 3.48 -8.12 17.55
CA ASP A 74 2.21 -7.68 18.14
C ASP A 74 1.65 -6.41 17.48
N ILE A 75 2.28 -5.88 16.43
CA ILE A 75 1.72 -4.78 15.65
C ILE A 75 0.64 -5.28 14.66
N PRO A 76 -0.30 -4.42 14.23
CA PRO A 76 -1.27 -4.76 13.20
C PRO A 76 -0.60 -4.93 11.82
N VAL A 77 -0.65 -6.15 11.29
CA VAL A 77 -0.15 -6.52 9.95
C VAL A 77 -1.32 -6.95 9.07
N VAL A 78 -1.38 -6.41 7.85
CA VAL A 78 -2.38 -6.77 6.83
C VAL A 78 -1.68 -7.47 5.67
N LEU A 79 -2.25 -8.58 5.20
CA LEU A 79 -1.86 -9.21 3.94
C LEU A 79 -2.83 -8.75 2.84
N HIS A 80 -2.30 -8.04 1.85
CA HIS A 80 -3.08 -7.40 0.78
C HIS A 80 -2.73 -7.96 -0.61
N LEU A 81 -3.74 -8.28 -1.42
CA LEU A 81 -3.56 -8.60 -2.84
C LEU A 81 -3.51 -7.30 -3.64
N ASP A 82 -2.42 -7.08 -4.37
CA ASP A 82 -2.16 -5.85 -5.14
C ASP A 82 -2.49 -6.07 -6.63
N HIS A 83 -3.22 -5.15 -7.27
CA HIS A 83 -3.50 -5.15 -8.72
C HIS A 83 -4.08 -6.44 -9.34
N SER A 84 -4.95 -7.16 -8.64
CA SER A 84 -5.64 -8.29 -9.28
C SER A 84 -6.51 -7.83 -10.44
N LYS A 85 -6.56 -8.61 -11.52
CA LYS A 85 -7.40 -8.33 -12.69
C LYS A 85 -8.65 -9.20 -12.77
N THR A 86 -8.82 -10.16 -11.86
CA THR A 86 -9.90 -11.15 -11.97
C THR A 86 -10.50 -11.49 -10.62
N LEU A 87 -11.79 -11.81 -10.61
CA LEU A 87 -12.46 -12.38 -9.44
C LEU A 87 -11.80 -13.69 -8.98
N ALA A 88 -11.41 -14.55 -9.93
CA ALA A 88 -10.85 -15.86 -9.62
C ALA A 88 -9.57 -15.77 -8.76
N GLN A 89 -8.69 -14.81 -9.06
CA GLN A 89 -7.49 -14.59 -8.26
C GLN A 89 -7.84 -14.02 -6.88
N ASN A 90 -8.76 -13.06 -6.79
CA ASN A 90 -9.24 -12.55 -5.50
C ASN A 90 -9.80 -13.69 -4.62
N VAL A 91 -10.63 -14.57 -5.18
CA VAL A 91 -11.17 -15.75 -4.48
C VAL A 91 -10.06 -16.71 -4.04
N ALA A 92 -9.03 -16.92 -4.87
CA ALA A 92 -7.89 -17.74 -4.49
C ALA A 92 -7.14 -17.12 -3.29
N CYS A 93 -6.91 -15.81 -3.29
CA CYS A 93 -6.24 -15.13 -2.18
C CYS A 93 -7.07 -15.15 -0.89
N LEU A 94 -8.41 -15.04 -0.96
CA LEU A 94 -9.27 -15.20 0.21
C LEU A 94 -9.11 -16.57 0.87
N ARG A 95 -9.00 -17.64 0.07
CA ARG A 95 -8.78 -19.01 0.58
C ARG A 95 -7.46 -19.18 1.30
N GLU A 96 -6.48 -18.34 0.97
CA GLU A 96 -5.12 -18.37 1.50
C GLU A 96 -4.92 -17.36 2.65
N GLY A 97 -6.01 -16.81 3.20
CA GLY A 97 -5.97 -16.00 4.42
C GLY A 97 -5.64 -14.52 4.21
N PHE A 98 -5.75 -14.00 2.98
CA PHE A 98 -5.61 -12.56 2.73
C PHE A 98 -6.69 -11.77 3.49
N THR A 99 -6.27 -10.70 4.17
CA THR A 99 -7.15 -9.86 5.00
C THR A 99 -7.48 -8.50 4.36
N SER A 100 -7.05 -8.32 3.11
CA SER A 100 -7.42 -7.20 2.25
C SER A 100 -7.17 -7.57 0.78
N LEU A 101 -8.00 -7.05 -0.11
CA LEU A 101 -7.91 -7.30 -1.56
C LEU A 101 -7.85 -6.00 -2.34
N MET A 102 -7.34 -6.07 -3.56
CA MET A 102 -7.50 -5.04 -4.58
C MET A 102 -7.92 -5.69 -5.90
N VAL A 103 -8.89 -5.09 -6.57
CA VAL A 103 -9.16 -5.35 -7.98
C VAL A 103 -8.91 -4.08 -8.79
N ASP A 104 -8.04 -4.21 -9.79
CA ASP A 104 -7.63 -3.13 -10.66
C ASP A 104 -8.35 -3.25 -12.00
N GLY A 105 -9.55 -2.68 -12.05
CA GLY A 105 -10.35 -2.51 -13.26
C GLY A 105 -10.04 -1.24 -14.05
N SER A 106 -9.00 -0.45 -13.71
CA SER A 106 -8.73 0.85 -14.37
C SER A 106 -8.34 0.74 -15.85
N GLY A 107 -8.04 -0.48 -16.29
CA GLY A 107 -7.87 -0.86 -17.68
C GLY A 107 -9.15 -0.82 -18.51
N LEU A 108 -10.31 -0.99 -17.89
CA LEU A 108 -11.61 -1.25 -18.50
C LEU A 108 -12.42 0.04 -18.71
N PRO A 109 -13.45 0.01 -19.57
CA PRO A 109 -14.49 1.04 -19.57
C PRO A 109 -15.11 1.20 -18.18
N PHE A 110 -15.57 2.41 -17.84
CA PHE A 110 -16.05 2.75 -16.50
C PHE A 110 -17.11 1.77 -15.97
N GLU A 111 -18.11 1.44 -16.79
CA GLU A 111 -19.19 0.52 -16.43
C GLU A 111 -18.70 -0.91 -16.15
N GLU A 112 -17.71 -1.38 -16.92
CA GLU A 112 -17.09 -2.69 -16.70
C GLU A 112 -16.20 -2.71 -15.44
N ASN A 113 -15.49 -1.60 -15.17
CA ASN A 113 -14.73 -1.42 -13.93
C ASN A 113 -15.65 -1.44 -12.71
N VAL A 114 -16.76 -0.71 -12.76
CA VAL A 114 -17.77 -0.71 -11.69
C VAL A 114 -18.33 -2.11 -11.47
N ALA A 115 -18.73 -2.81 -12.54
CA ALA A 115 -19.30 -4.15 -12.43
C ALA A 115 -18.31 -5.17 -11.82
N LEU A 116 -17.06 -5.17 -12.29
CA LEU A 116 -16.02 -6.05 -11.76
C LEU A 116 -15.73 -5.74 -10.28
N THR A 117 -15.59 -4.46 -9.94
CA THR A 117 -15.25 -4.04 -8.58
C THR A 117 -16.38 -4.34 -7.61
N ALA A 118 -17.63 -4.06 -7.96
CA ALA A 118 -18.80 -4.43 -7.17
C ALA A 118 -18.90 -5.94 -6.92
N GLN A 119 -18.58 -6.76 -7.93
CA GLN A 119 -18.58 -8.21 -7.79
C GLN A 119 -17.52 -8.71 -6.80
N VAL A 120 -16.31 -8.14 -6.86
CA VAL A 120 -15.22 -8.49 -5.92
C VAL A 120 -15.52 -7.97 -4.52
N ALA A 121 -16.03 -6.73 -4.39
CA ALA A 121 -16.47 -6.15 -3.11
C ALA A 121 -17.50 -7.03 -2.42
N ALA A 122 -18.59 -7.38 -3.11
CA ALA A 122 -19.61 -8.29 -2.58
C ALA A 122 -19.03 -9.65 -2.14
N THR A 123 -18.05 -10.18 -2.88
CA THR A 123 -17.38 -11.45 -2.54
C THR A 123 -16.51 -11.31 -1.29
N GLY A 124 -15.74 -10.23 -1.17
CA GLY A 124 -14.93 -9.94 0.01
C GLY A 124 -15.79 -9.71 1.25
N HIS A 125 -16.83 -8.88 1.13
CA HIS A 125 -17.75 -8.55 2.22
C HIS A 125 -18.51 -9.77 2.76
N ALA A 126 -18.84 -10.75 1.90
CA ALA A 126 -19.47 -12.00 2.32
C ALA A 126 -18.63 -12.79 3.35
N VAL A 127 -17.31 -12.54 3.42
CA VAL A 127 -16.38 -13.12 4.40
C VAL A 127 -15.69 -12.07 5.26
N GLY A 128 -16.18 -10.82 5.25
CA GLY A 128 -15.66 -9.72 6.05
C GLY A 128 -14.29 -9.19 5.61
N VAL A 129 -13.85 -9.43 4.37
CA VAL A 129 -12.57 -8.93 3.84
C VAL A 129 -12.80 -7.71 2.95
N PRO A 130 -12.09 -6.59 3.19
CA PRO A 130 -12.30 -5.36 2.43
C PRO A 130 -11.62 -5.37 1.06
N VAL A 131 -12.17 -4.56 0.15
CA VAL A 131 -11.73 -4.48 -1.25
C VAL A 131 -11.37 -3.04 -1.62
N GLU A 132 -10.15 -2.86 -2.13
CA GLU A 132 -9.67 -1.65 -2.78
C GLU A 132 -10.03 -1.69 -4.28
N GLY A 133 -10.65 -0.62 -4.78
CA GLY A 133 -10.88 -0.38 -6.21
C GLY A 133 -9.93 0.70 -6.75
N GLU A 134 -9.82 0.82 -8.08
CA GLU A 134 -9.01 1.85 -8.74
C GLU A 134 -9.81 2.62 -9.79
N LEU A 135 -9.78 3.95 -9.70
CA LEU A 135 -10.38 4.85 -10.68
C LEU A 135 -9.35 5.87 -11.19
N GLY A 136 -9.36 6.12 -12.50
CA GLY A 136 -8.21 6.71 -13.19
C GLY A 136 -7.12 5.65 -13.38
N ARG A 137 -6.02 5.97 -14.06
CA ARG A 137 -4.97 4.99 -14.38
C ARG A 137 -3.59 5.50 -14.02
N VAL A 138 -2.88 4.76 -13.18
CA VAL A 138 -1.46 5.02 -12.91
C VAL A 138 -0.62 4.38 -14.01
N LEU A 139 -0.17 5.21 -14.95
CA LEU A 139 0.58 4.77 -16.13
C LEU A 139 1.96 4.23 -15.76
N ARG A 140 2.60 3.53 -16.71
CA ARG A 140 3.97 3.00 -16.58
C ARG A 140 4.99 4.01 -17.09
N LYS A 141 6.26 3.83 -16.72
CA LYS A 141 7.40 4.60 -17.24
C LYS A 141 7.36 4.68 -18.77
N GLY A 142 7.45 5.90 -19.31
CA GLY A 142 7.41 6.18 -20.75
C GLY A 142 6.15 6.90 -21.24
N ALA A 143 5.14 7.08 -20.39
CA ALA A 143 3.95 7.87 -20.71
C ALA A 143 4.28 9.37 -20.85
N THR A 144 3.61 10.02 -21.81
CA THR A 144 3.65 11.47 -22.03
C THR A 144 2.83 12.22 -20.98
N ALA A 145 3.12 13.51 -20.79
CA ALA A 145 2.34 14.36 -19.87
C ALA A 145 0.84 14.41 -20.23
N THR A 146 0.52 14.39 -21.53
CA THR A 146 -0.86 14.37 -22.03
C THR A 146 -1.58 13.08 -21.65
N GLU A 147 -0.91 11.94 -21.78
CA GLU A 147 -1.48 10.65 -21.38
C GLU A 147 -1.71 10.58 -19.87
N VAL A 148 -0.76 11.07 -19.07
CA VAL A 148 -0.91 11.15 -17.61
C VAL A 148 -2.09 12.04 -17.23
N ALA A 149 -2.24 13.22 -17.86
CA ALA A 149 -3.35 14.13 -17.59
C ALA A 149 -4.72 13.51 -17.94
N ALA A 150 -4.81 12.78 -19.04
CA ALA A 150 -6.02 12.08 -19.45
C ALA A 150 -6.37 10.88 -18.56
N ALA A 151 -5.38 10.35 -17.83
CA ALA A 151 -5.54 9.22 -16.94
C ALA A 151 -5.90 9.60 -15.50
N LEU A 152 -5.91 10.90 -15.15
CA LEU A 152 -6.21 11.36 -13.79
C LEU A 152 -7.66 11.05 -13.39
N THR A 153 -7.87 10.76 -12.11
CA THR A 153 -9.19 10.49 -11.56
C THR A 153 -10.08 11.72 -11.64
N ASP A 154 -11.30 11.59 -12.18
CA ASP A 154 -12.32 12.63 -12.07
C ASP A 154 -12.97 12.60 -10.67
N PRO A 155 -12.88 13.69 -9.88
CA PRO A 155 -13.51 13.75 -8.56
C PRO A 155 -15.02 13.50 -8.56
N VAL A 156 -15.73 13.87 -9.62
CA VAL A 156 -17.18 13.64 -9.72
C VAL A 156 -17.46 12.15 -9.93
N GLN A 157 -16.72 11.49 -10.81
CA GLN A 157 -16.86 10.06 -11.04
C GLN A 157 -16.46 9.22 -9.82
N ALA A 158 -15.53 9.70 -8.98
CA ALA A 158 -15.10 8.97 -7.79
C ALA A 158 -16.25 8.70 -6.80
N SER A 159 -17.18 9.65 -6.63
CA SER A 159 -18.33 9.47 -5.74
C SER A 159 -19.30 8.41 -6.28
N ASP A 160 -19.64 8.49 -7.58
CA ASP A 160 -20.48 7.50 -8.25
C ASP A 160 -19.85 6.10 -8.22
N TYR A 161 -18.54 6.02 -8.48
CA TYR A 161 -17.80 4.77 -8.44
C TYR A 161 -17.85 4.11 -7.06
N VAL A 162 -17.53 4.85 -5.99
CA VAL A 162 -17.58 4.30 -4.61
C VAL A 162 -18.99 3.84 -4.26
N GLN A 163 -20.02 4.65 -4.57
CA GLN A 163 -21.41 4.29 -4.27
C GLN A 163 -21.86 3.02 -4.98
N ARG A 164 -21.46 2.84 -6.25
CA ARG A 164 -21.92 1.71 -7.08
C ARG A 164 -21.10 0.44 -6.87
N THR A 165 -19.85 0.58 -6.43
CA THR A 165 -18.95 -0.56 -6.19
C THR A 165 -18.95 -1.03 -4.75
N ASP A 166 -19.30 -0.16 -3.81
CA ASP A 166 -19.18 -0.42 -2.37
C ASP A 166 -17.74 -0.82 -1.98
N CYS A 167 -16.71 -0.28 -2.65
CA CYS A 167 -15.33 -0.54 -2.28
C CYS A 167 -14.97 0.11 -0.93
N ASP A 168 -14.05 -0.48 -0.18
CA ASP A 168 -13.64 -0.03 1.15
C ASP A 168 -12.52 1.01 1.10
N ALA A 169 -11.79 1.07 -0.01
CA ALA A 169 -10.73 2.03 -0.28
C ALA A 169 -10.66 2.33 -1.78
N LEU A 170 -10.19 3.53 -2.12
CA LEU A 170 -10.12 3.98 -3.52
C LEU A 170 -8.68 4.41 -3.88
N ALA A 171 -8.05 3.65 -4.77
CA ALA A 171 -6.85 4.07 -5.47
C ALA A 171 -7.19 5.13 -6.52
N ILE A 172 -6.44 6.24 -6.49
CA ILE A 172 -6.64 7.38 -7.38
C ILE A 172 -5.37 7.72 -8.17
N ALA A 173 -5.55 8.08 -9.43
CA ALA A 173 -4.52 8.61 -10.30
C ALA A 173 -4.44 10.14 -10.16
N VAL A 174 -3.36 10.60 -9.54
CA VAL A 174 -3.10 12.02 -9.24
C VAL A 174 -1.73 12.48 -9.74
N GLY A 175 -1.25 11.86 -10.82
CA GLY A 175 0.00 12.25 -11.51
C GLY A 175 1.22 11.38 -11.17
N SER A 176 1.08 10.39 -10.30
CA SER A 176 2.13 9.38 -10.11
C SER A 176 2.23 8.41 -11.29
N VAL A 177 3.41 7.82 -11.46
CA VAL A 177 3.72 6.84 -12.52
C VAL A 177 4.41 5.64 -11.87
N HIS A 178 4.12 4.43 -12.36
CA HIS A 178 4.77 3.21 -11.89
C HIS A 178 6.24 3.12 -12.34
N ALA A 179 7.06 2.53 -11.46
CA ALA A 179 8.48 2.24 -11.71
C ALA A 179 9.36 3.47 -12.03
N MET A 180 9.02 4.63 -11.44
CA MET A 180 9.87 5.81 -11.49
C MET A 180 11.19 5.57 -10.75
N THR A 181 12.30 6.02 -11.35
CA THR A 181 13.65 5.83 -10.84
C THR A 181 14.26 7.09 -10.23
N GLY A 182 13.64 8.26 -10.41
CA GLY A 182 14.02 9.54 -9.80
C GLY A 182 12.85 10.17 -9.02
N GLN A 183 13.14 10.94 -7.97
CA GLN A 183 12.16 11.61 -7.10
C GLN A 183 11.86 13.04 -7.57
N GLU A 184 11.22 13.17 -8.73
CA GLU A 184 10.99 14.49 -9.35
C GLU A 184 9.51 14.78 -9.57
N ALA A 185 8.63 13.79 -9.46
CA ALA A 185 7.20 13.99 -9.70
C ALA A 185 6.50 14.69 -8.54
N GLU A 186 5.56 15.56 -8.90
CA GLU A 186 4.62 16.20 -7.99
C GLU A 186 3.21 15.67 -8.26
N LEU A 187 2.47 15.45 -7.18
CA LEU A 187 1.08 15.02 -7.23
C LEU A 187 0.15 16.23 -7.42
N ASP A 188 -0.98 15.99 -8.08
CA ASP A 188 -2.12 16.89 -8.11
C ASP A 188 -2.85 16.85 -6.75
N VAL A 189 -2.30 17.55 -5.76
CA VAL A 189 -2.82 17.59 -4.38
C VAL A 189 -4.22 18.21 -4.31
N GLU A 190 -4.53 19.18 -5.18
CA GLU A 190 -5.87 19.76 -5.26
C GLU A 190 -6.90 18.71 -5.70
N ARG A 191 -6.55 17.82 -6.62
CA ARG A 191 -7.40 16.68 -7.00
C ARG A 191 -7.57 15.69 -5.86
N VAL A 192 -6.51 15.37 -5.11
CA VAL A 192 -6.63 14.53 -3.89
C VAL A 192 -7.68 15.14 -2.96
N ARG A 193 -7.58 16.44 -2.67
CA ARG A 193 -8.55 17.16 -1.82
C ARG A 193 -9.97 17.14 -2.40
N ALA A 194 -10.10 17.34 -3.71
CA ALA A 194 -11.39 17.35 -4.39
C ALA A 194 -12.09 15.98 -4.36
N VAL A 195 -11.33 14.89 -4.48
CA VAL A 195 -11.84 13.52 -4.35
C VAL A 195 -12.19 13.23 -2.88
N ALA A 196 -11.29 13.55 -1.94
CA ALA A 196 -11.50 13.31 -0.51
C ALA A 196 -12.74 14.01 0.03
N ALA A 197 -13.12 15.17 -0.53
CA ALA A 197 -14.35 15.88 -0.19
C ALA A 197 -15.64 15.20 -0.68
N ARG A 198 -15.54 14.17 -1.53
CA ARG A 198 -16.67 13.52 -2.23
C ARG A 198 -16.85 12.04 -1.90
N VAL A 199 -15.87 11.42 -1.24
CA VAL A 199 -15.92 10.01 -0.84
C VAL A 199 -15.61 9.86 0.64
N SER A 200 -16.26 8.91 1.30
CA SER A 200 -16.02 8.59 2.71
C SER A 200 -14.89 7.59 2.92
N VAL A 201 -14.55 6.82 1.88
CA VAL A 201 -13.56 5.75 1.95
C VAL A 201 -12.12 6.29 1.97
N PRO A 202 -11.19 5.64 2.67
CA PRO A 202 -9.76 5.94 2.62
C PRO A 202 -9.22 5.97 1.18
N LEU A 203 -8.40 6.99 0.87
CA LEU A 203 -7.76 7.11 -0.45
C LEU A 203 -6.38 6.44 -0.47
N VAL A 204 -6.02 5.86 -1.61
CA VAL A 204 -4.79 5.11 -1.81
C VAL A 204 -3.93 5.73 -2.91
N LEU A 205 -2.63 5.90 -2.62
CA LEU A 205 -1.64 6.40 -3.55
C LEU A 205 -0.77 5.27 -4.09
N HIS A 206 -0.89 5.02 -5.39
CA HIS A 206 -0.05 4.11 -6.15
C HIS A 206 1.15 4.82 -6.77
N GLY A 207 2.18 4.05 -7.19
CA GLY A 207 3.33 4.60 -7.92
C GLY A 207 4.18 5.64 -7.15
N SER A 208 4.24 5.58 -5.82
CA SER A 208 4.84 6.65 -5.00
C SER A 208 6.38 6.75 -5.03
N SER A 209 7.09 5.73 -5.54
CA SER A 209 8.56 5.62 -5.39
C SER A 209 9.36 6.76 -6.04
N GLY A 210 8.81 7.44 -7.06
CA GLY A 210 9.44 8.60 -7.70
C GLY A 210 8.77 9.94 -7.43
N VAL A 211 7.90 10.00 -6.42
CA VAL A 211 7.23 11.22 -6.01
C VAL A 211 8.04 11.90 -4.91
N LYS A 212 8.14 13.22 -4.94
CA LYS A 212 8.80 14.01 -3.88
C LYS A 212 8.12 13.77 -2.53
N GLU A 213 8.90 13.59 -1.47
CA GLU A 213 8.34 13.28 -0.14
C GLU A 213 7.41 14.37 0.40
N ASP A 214 7.72 15.64 0.17
CA ASP A 214 6.85 16.76 0.54
C ASP A 214 5.50 16.72 -0.19
N SER A 215 5.49 16.27 -1.45
CA SER A 215 4.26 16.11 -2.22
C SER A 215 3.42 14.93 -1.71
N ILE A 216 4.06 13.82 -1.33
CA ILE A 216 3.37 12.70 -0.65
C ILE A 216 2.77 13.18 0.67
N ARG A 217 3.54 13.92 1.49
CA ARG A 217 3.06 14.46 2.77
C ARG A 217 1.84 15.37 2.58
N ALA A 218 1.88 16.28 1.61
CA ALA A 218 0.75 17.14 1.28
C ALA A 218 -0.49 16.33 0.83
N ALA A 219 -0.31 15.26 0.07
CA ALA A 219 -1.40 14.37 -0.31
C ALA A 219 -1.99 13.59 0.89
N ILE A 220 -1.16 13.16 1.84
CA ILE A 220 -1.60 12.52 3.10
C ILE A 220 -2.46 13.50 3.92
N GLU A 221 -2.02 14.76 4.06
CA GLU A 221 -2.81 15.80 4.74
C GLU A 221 -4.18 16.05 4.09
N CYS A 222 -4.30 15.76 2.79
CA CYS A 222 -5.53 15.94 2.02
C CYS A 222 -6.42 14.68 1.95
N GLY A 223 -5.98 13.52 2.45
CA GLY A 223 -6.82 12.33 2.56
C GLY A 223 -6.20 11.01 2.12
N ILE A 224 -4.95 10.98 1.60
CA ILE A 224 -4.27 9.71 1.34
C ILE A 224 -3.99 8.98 2.65
N CYS A 225 -4.46 7.74 2.74
CA CYS A 225 -4.38 6.88 3.93
C CYS A 225 -3.52 5.62 3.71
N LYS A 226 -3.22 5.27 2.45
CA LYS A 226 -2.34 4.15 2.08
C LYS A 226 -1.38 4.61 0.99
N VAL A 227 -0.10 4.29 1.15
CA VAL A 227 0.93 4.63 0.14
C VAL A 227 1.67 3.35 -0.28
N ASN A 228 1.54 3.00 -1.55
CA ASN A 228 2.18 1.81 -2.13
C ASN A 228 3.65 2.09 -2.47
N VAL A 229 4.57 1.26 -1.99
CA VAL A 229 6.01 1.39 -2.17
C VAL A 229 6.60 0.05 -2.62
N SER A 230 7.30 0.08 -3.76
CA SER A 230 7.75 -1.15 -4.44
C SER A 230 9.14 -1.01 -5.03
N THR A 231 9.28 -0.16 -6.05
CA THR A 231 10.50 -0.02 -6.87
C THR A 231 11.72 0.34 -6.04
N VAL A 232 11.57 1.27 -5.10
CA VAL A 232 12.68 1.73 -4.27
C VAL A 232 13.23 0.62 -3.36
N LEU A 233 12.39 -0.30 -2.88
CA LEU A 233 12.85 -1.41 -2.02
C LEU A 233 13.68 -2.40 -2.84
N ARG A 234 13.22 -2.74 -4.05
CA ARG A 234 13.97 -3.62 -4.97
C ARG A 234 15.31 -3.02 -5.38
N GLN A 235 15.35 -1.70 -5.61
CA GLN A 235 16.58 -0.98 -5.91
C GLN A 235 17.58 -1.07 -4.76
N VAL A 236 17.13 -0.86 -3.53
CA VAL A 236 17.98 -0.95 -2.33
C VAL A 236 18.47 -2.39 -2.13
N PHE A 237 17.58 -3.38 -2.22
CA PHE A 237 17.93 -4.78 -2.06
C PHE A 237 18.99 -5.23 -3.08
N VAL A 238 18.73 -4.99 -4.37
CA VAL A 238 19.67 -5.38 -5.44
C VAL A 238 20.94 -4.54 -5.41
N GLY A 239 20.85 -3.25 -5.04
CA GLY A 239 22.00 -2.37 -4.86
C GLY A 239 22.97 -2.91 -3.81
N GLN A 240 22.44 -3.24 -2.63
CA GLN A 240 23.24 -3.79 -1.54
C GLN A 240 23.91 -5.11 -1.91
N ILE A 241 23.21 -6.01 -2.62
CA ILE A 241 23.83 -7.27 -3.10
C ILE A 241 25.03 -6.97 -4.02
N ARG A 242 24.91 -6.00 -4.93
CA ARG A 242 26.03 -5.63 -5.83
C ARG A 242 27.22 -5.09 -5.05
N GLU A 243 26.97 -4.26 -4.04
CA GLU A 243 28.03 -3.73 -3.17
C GLU A 243 28.73 -4.85 -2.40
N THR A 244 27.98 -5.74 -1.75
CA THR A 244 28.57 -6.85 -1.00
C THR A 244 29.36 -7.82 -1.89
N ILE A 245 28.88 -8.11 -3.11
CA ILE A 245 29.64 -8.94 -4.08
C ILE A 245 30.93 -8.23 -4.51
N ALA A 246 30.89 -6.91 -4.72
CA ALA A 246 32.08 -6.16 -5.11
C ALA A 246 33.15 -6.14 -4.01
N GLU A 247 32.72 -6.10 -2.74
CA GLU A 247 33.61 -6.17 -1.57
C GLU A 247 34.11 -7.59 -1.28
N HIS A 248 33.29 -8.60 -1.56
CA HIS A 248 33.55 -10.01 -1.26
C HIS A 248 33.25 -10.92 -2.48
N PRO A 249 34.08 -10.88 -3.54
CA PRO A 249 33.78 -11.56 -4.81
C PRO A 249 33.79 -13.08 -4.74
N ASP A 250 34.48 -13.65 -3.74
CA ASP A 250 34.58 -15.10 -3.52
C ASP A 250 33.53 -15.62 -2.51
N GLU A 251 32.61 -14.76 -2.04
CA GLU A 251 31.55 -15.18 -1.13
C GLU A 251 30.53 -16.09 -1.83
N ILE A 252 30.28 -17.25 -1.23
CA ILE A 252 29.38 -18.28 -1.75
C ILE A 252 28.16 -18.50 -0.85
N ASP A 253 28.21 -18.06 0.40
CA ASP A 253 27.08 -18.08 1.30
C ASP A 253 26.14 -16.93 0.94
N TYR A 254 25.07 -17.25 0.21
CA TYR A 254 24.06 -16.28 -0.19
C TYR A 254 23.45 -15.52 1.00
N ARG A 255 23.49 -16.07 2.22
CA ARG A 255 23.00 -15.38 3.43
C ARG A 255 23.85 -14.16 3.76
N ALA A 256 25.16 -14.20 3.48
CA ALA A 256 26.06 -13.07 3.63
C ALA A 256 25.74 -11.94 2.63
N LEU A 257 25.08 -12.26 1.50
CA LEU A 257 24.61 -11.28 0.52
C LEU A 257 23.21 -10.76 0.85
N PHE A 258 22.31 -11.66 1.24
CA PHE A 258 20.89 -11.37 1.44
C PHE A 258 20.60 -10.71 2.78
N ALA A 259 21.36 -11.02 3.84
CA ALA A 259 21.15 -10.41 5.15
C ALA A 259 21.43 -8.89 5.13
N PRO A 260 22.57 -8.39 4.60
CA PRO A 260 22.77 -6.95 4.45
C PRO A 260 21.70 -6.31 3.57
N ALA A 261 21.33 -6.95 2.45
CA ALA A 261 20.30 -6.44 1.55
C ALA A 261 18.92 -6.31 2.21
N ARG A 262 18.53 -7.30 3.02
CA ARG A 262 17.33 -7.27 3.85
C ARG A 262 17.38 -6.10 4.83
N ASP A 263 18.51 -5.91 5.51
CA ASP A 263 18.66 -4.88 6.52
C ASP A 263 18.63 -3.47 5.89
N SER A 264 19.18 -3.29 4.69
CA SER A 264 19.05 -2.04 3.92
C SER A 264 17.59 -1.78 3.49
N VAL A 265 16.82 -2.82 3.12
CA VAL A 265 15.38 -2.68 2.88
C VAL A 265 14.64 -2.29 4.16
N LYS A 266 14.99 -2.90 5.30
CA LYS A 266 14.40 -2.59 6.61
C LYS A 266 14.54 -1.11 6.92
N GLU A 267 15.74 -0.54 6.78
CA GLU A 267 15.97 0.90 7.00
C GLU A 267 15.16 1.77 6.03
N ARG A 268 15.08 1.39 4.74
CA ARG A 268 14.23 2.12 3.77
C ARG A 268 12.75 2.08 4.13
N VAL A 269 12.26 0.96 4.67
CA VAL A 269 10.87 0.86 5.17
C VAL A 269 10.67 1.79 6.38
N ARG A 270 11.60 1.83 7.33
CA ARG A 270 11.55 2.73 8.50
C ARG A 270 11.49 4.21 8.09
N GLU A 271 12.33 4.62 7.14
CA GLU A 271 12.31 5.97 6.56
C GLU A 271 10.91 6.33 6.03
N LYS A 272 10.29 5.42 5.28
CA LYS A 272 8.95 5.64 4.71
C LYS A 272 7.85 5.66 5.77
N LEU A 273 7.89 4.77 6.76
CA LEU A 273 6.93 4.78 7.87
C LEU A 273 6.96 6.10 8.65
N ARG A 274 8.16 6.65 8.88
CA ARG A 274 8.33 7.97 9.52
C ARG A 274 7.81 9.09 8.62
N ALA A 275 8.15 9.07 7.33
CA ALA A 275 7.70 10.07 6.37
C ALA A 275 6.17 10.10 6.23
N PHE A 276 5.51 8.94 6.33
CA PHE A 276 4.04 8.82 6.25
C PHE A 276 3.33 9.13 7.57
N GLY A 277 4.08 9.38 8.66
CA GLY A 277 3.52 9.63 9.98
C GLY A 277 2.94 8.39 10.68
N ALA A 278 3.34 7.19 10.24
CA ALA A 278 2.87 5.90 10.75
C ALA A 278 3.66 5.41 11.97
N SER A 279 4.92 5.83 12.14
CA SER A 279 5.73 5.46 13.31
C SER A 279 5.09 5.91 14.63
N GLY A 280 5.14 5.03 15.63
CA GLY A 280 4.65 5.29 16.98
C GLY A 280 3.13 5.38 17.07
N ARG A 281 2.38 4.86 16.10
CA ARG A 281 0.92 4.82 16.10
C ARG A 281 0.34 3.60 16.84
N ILE A 282 1.19 2.62 17.18
CA ILE A 282 0.83 1.45 17.97
C ILE A 282 1.42 1.59 19.39
N THR A 283 0.67 1.17 20.41
CA THR A 283 1.15 1.10 21.80
C THR A 283 2.20 -0.02 21.92
N SER A 284 2.87 -0.16 23.07
CA SER A 284 3.72 -1.32 23.36
C SER A 284 2.94 -2.62 23.59
N SER A 285 1.60 -2.56 23.60
CA SER A 285 0.70 -3.70 23.81
C SER A 285 -0.04 -4.11 22.52
N GLY A 286 0.49 -3.70 21.36
CA GLY A 286 -0.09 -4.00 20.06
C GLY A 286 -1.38 -3.26 19.67
N GLN A 287 -1.84 -2.31 20.47
CA GLN A 287 -3.12 -1.61 20.25
C GLN A 287 -2.93 -0.30 19.47
N PHE A 288 -3.94 0.11 18.70
CA PHE A 288 -3.98 1.45 18.12
C PHE A 288 -3.89 2.51 19.22
N ARG A 289 -2.94 3.44 19.09
CA ARG A 289 -2.86 4.57 20.03
C ARG A 289 -4.06 5.48 19.86
N THR A 290 -4.65 5.89 20.97
CA THR A 290 -5.69 6.91 20.98
C THR A 290 -5.20 8.17 20.28
N LEU A 291 -5.91 8.55 19.22
CA LEU A 291 -5.63 9.76 18.47
C LEU A 291 -6.05 10.94 19.35
N ARG A 292 -5.10 11.80 19.75
CA ARG A 292 -5.47 13.04 20.42
C ARG A 292 -6.22 13.90 19.41
N THR A 293 -7.51 14.14 19.65
CA THR A 293 -8.29 15.16 18.95
C THR A 293 -7.57 16.49 19.15
N ARG A 294 -6.85 16.97 18.13
CA ARG A 294 -6.36 18.34 18.07
C ARG A 294 -7.54 19.25 17.74
N TRP A 295 -8.46 19.41 18.69
CA TRP A 295 -9.34 20.56 18.71
C TRP A 295 -9.51 20.96 20.18
N PRO A 296 -9.04 22.16 20.59
CA PRO A 296 -9.60 22.76 21.77
C PRO A 296 -11.09 22.94 21.48
N SER A 297 -11.97 22.37 22.31
CA SER A 297 -13.38 22.72 22.32
C SER A 297 -13.48 24.24 22.14
N ALA A 298 -14.14 24.71 21.08
CA ALA A 298 -14.51 26.11 21.01
C ALA A 298 -15.31 26.38 22.28
N ALA A 299 -14.72 27.14 23.21
CA ALA A 299 -15.41 27.53 24.43
C ALA A 299 -16.64 28.33 24.01
N PRO A 300 -17.82 28.08 24.62
CA PRO A 300 -19.02 28.81 24.25
C PRO A 300 -18.85 30.28 24.70
N ARG A 301 -18.86 31.21 23.74
CA ARG A 301 -19.23 32.61 23.93
C ARG A 301 -19.95 33.12 22.69
#